data_AF-A0A9D4DCS3-F1
#
_entry.id   AF-A0A9D4DCS3-F1
#
_cell.length_a   1.000
_cell.length_b   1.000
_cell.length_c   1.000
_cell.angle_alpha   90.00
_cell.angle_beta   90.00
_cell.angle_gamma   90.00
#
_symmetry.space_group_name_H-M   'P 1'
#
loop_
_entity.id
_entity.type
_entity.pdbx_description
1 polymer ?
#
loop_
_entity_poly.entity_id
_entity_poly.type
_entity_poly.pdbx_seq_one_letter_code
_entity_poly.pdbx_strand_id
1 'polypeptide(L)'
;MQAVGAAVDNIDDLENSMAPLLFGLGQQHVHYNGFKPDNFDYFVAAILEVLQHEMGRKLTDSMKETWRRVLKFMIGKLKDGYEDAMKTKVNPL
;
A
#
# COMPACT_ATOMS: atom_id res chain seq x y z
N MET A 1 -3.83 7.84 -7.46
CA MET A 1 -2.90 6.70 -7.67
C MET A 1 -1.42 7.09 -7.72
N GLN A 2 -1.00 8.28 -7.26
CA GLN A 2 0.41 8.73 -7.38
C GLN A 2 1.41 7.80 -6.66
N ALA A 3 1.12 7.35 -5.44
CA ALA A 3 2.01 6.45 -4.70
C ALA A 3 2.20 5.08 -5.41
N VAL A 4 1.16 4.57 -6.06
CA VAL A 4 1.25 3.31 -6.84
C VAL A 4 2.08 3.53 -8.10
N GLY A 5 1.90 4.65 -8.80
CA GLY A 5 2.73 5.02 -9.95
C GLY A 5 4.20 5.15 -9.56
N ALA A 6 4.49 5.90 -8.50
CA ALA A 6 5.86 6.07 -8.00
C ALA A 6 6.52 4.74 -7.59
N ALA A 7 5.76 3.80 -7.02
CA ALA A 7 6.28 2.46 -6.72
C ALA A 7 6.61 1.65 -7.99
N VAL A 8 5.82 1.80 -9.05
CA VAL A 8 6.14 1.17 -10.35
C VAL A 8 7.36 1.83 -10.99
N ASP A 9 7.44 3.15 -10.95
CA ASP A 9 8.56 3.92 -11.53
C ASP A 9 9.90 3.63 -10.83
N ASN A 10 9.86 3.21 -9.56
CA ASN A 10 11.04 2.88 -8.76
C ASN A 10 11.08 1.40 -8.35
N ILE A 11 10.51 0.51 -9.16
CA ILE A 11 10.34 -0.91 -8.80
C ILE A 11 11.67 -1.63 -8.51
N ASP A 12 12.77 -1.16 -9.09
CA ASP A 12 14.11 -1.72 -8.92
C ASP A 12 14.77 -1.33 -7.58
N ASP A 13 14.25 -0.32 -6.88
CA ASP A 13 14.80 0.17 -5.61
C ASP A 13 13.71 0.58 -4.60
N LEU A 14 12.69 -0.26 -4.44
CA LEU A 14 11.54 0.03 -3.59
C LEU A 14 11.91 0.28 -2.11
N GLU A 15 12.88 -0.46 -1.57
CA GLU A 15 13.23 -0.36 -0.15
C GLU A 15 13.82 1.02 0.19
N ASN A 16 14.76 1.54 -0.62
CA ASN A 16 15.39 2.82 -0.32
C ASN A 16 14.54 4.01 -0.80
N SER A 17 13.93 3.91 -2.00
CA SER A 17 13.22 5.03 -2.61
C SER A 17 11.79 5.22 -2.07
N MET A 18 11.10 4.12 -1.74
CA MET A 18 9.67 4.15 -1.43
C MET A 18 9.34 3.83 0.03
N ALA A 19 10.09 2.95 0.70
CA ALA A 19 9.71 2.50 2.05
C ALA A 19 9.56 3.65 3.07
N PRO A 20 10.49 4.64 3.15
CA PRO A 20 10.35 5.75 4.10
C PRO A 20 9.13 6.63 3.81
N LEU A 21 8.86 6.88 2.53
CA LEU A 21 7.72 7.70 2.09
C LEU A 21 6.39 7.02 2.40
N LEU A 22 6.29 5.72 2.11
CA LEU A 22 5.10 4.92 2.38
C LEU A 22 4.85 4.76 3.88
N PHE A 23 5.91 4.60 4.67
CA PHE A 23 5.82 4.60 6.13
C PHE A 23 5.24 5.92 6.66
N GLY A 24 5.82 7.06 6.24
CA GLY A 24 5.32 8.38 6.64
C GLY A 24 3.87 8.63 6.19
N LEU A 25 3.50 8.15 5.00
CA LEU A 25 2.12 8.20 4.53
C LEU A 25 1.19 7.31 5.38
N GLY A 26 1.68 6.15 5.84
CA GLY A 26 0.98 5.25 6.75
C GLY A 26 0.63 5.95 8.06
N GLN A 27 1.58 6.68 8.63
CA GLN A 27 1.36 7.49 9.84
C GLN A 27 0.23 8.51 9.65
N GLN A 28 0.09 9.12 8.46
CA GLN A 28 -0.97 10.10 8.21
C GLN A 28 -2.38 9.50 8.29
N HIS A 29 -2.55 8.19 8.03
CA HIS A 29 -3.87 7.56 7.99
C HIS A 29 -4.56 7.51 9.35
N VAL A 30 -3.83 7.64 10.46
CA VAL A 30 -4.39 7.72 11.82
C VAL A 30 -5.23 8.98 12.06
N HIS A 31 -5.16 9.98 11.16
CA HIS A 31 -5.92 11.21 11.26
C HIS A 31 -7.29 11.13 10.55
N TYR A 32 -7.53 10.10 9.74
CA TYR A 32 -8.82 9.89 9.11
C TYR A 32 -9.81 9.27 10.08
N ASN A 33 -10.95 9.93 10.28
CA ASN A 33 -12.01 9.41 11.13
C ASN A 33 -12.59 8.11 10.57
N GLY A 34 -12.65 7.07 11.40
CA GLY A 34 -13.20 5.76 11.02
C GLY A 34 -12.27 4.87 10.19
N PHE A 35 -11.02 5.28 9.96
CA PHE A 35 -10.04 4.43 9.26
C PHE A 35 -9.63 3.24 10.12
N LYS A 36 -9.66 2.04 9.52
CA LYS A 36 -9.29 0.77 10.14
C LYS A 36 -8.15 0.12 9.36
N PRO A 37 -7.28 -0.67 10.01
CA PRO A 37 -6.23 -1.41 9.31
C PRO A 37 -6.73 -2.26 8.13
N ASP A 38 -7.91 -2.85 8.25
CA ASP A 38 -8.56 -3.65 7.18
C ASP A 38 -8.79 -2.85 5.89
N ASN A 39 -8.90 -1.51 5.96
CA ASN A 39 -9.05 -0.68 4.78
C ASN A 39 -7.86 -0.82 3.80
N PHE A 40 -6.66 -1.12 4.31
CA PHE A 40 -5.51 -1.40 3.46
C PHE A 40 -5.68 -2.70 2.66
N ASP A 41 -6.25 -3.75 3.26
CA ASP A 41 -6.47 -5.02 2.57
C ASP A 41 -7.59 -4.90 1.54
N TYR A 42 -8.66 -4.15 1.87
CA TYR A 42 -9.72 -3.82 0.92
C TYR A 42 -9.20 -3.04 -0.29
N PHE A 43 -8.25 -2.12 -0.07
CA PHE A 43 -7.60 -1.39 -1.15
C PHE A 43 -6.83 -2.30 -2.11
N VAL A 44 -6.07 -3.27 -1.60
CA VAL A 44 -5.37 -4.26 -2.44
C VAL A 44 -6.34 -5.08 -3.27
N ALA A 45 -7.38 -5.61 -2.63
CA ALA A 45 -8.41 -6.41 -3.29
C ALA A 45 -9.09 -5.62 -4.42
N ALA A 46 -9.47 -4.36 -4.15
CA ALA A 46 -10.11 -3.49 -5.13
C ALA A 46 -9.22 -3.21 -6.34
N ILE A 47 -7.92 -2.94 -6.15
CA ILE A 47 -7.01 -2.71 -7.28
C ILE A 47 -6.86 -3.97 -8.14
N LEU A 48 -6.69 -5.14 -7.53
CA LEU A 48 -6.54 -6.38 -8.28
C LEU A 48 -7.81 -6.71 -9.08
N GLU A 49 -8.98 -6.44 -8.51
CA GLU A 49 -10.26 -6.60 -9.20
C GLU A 49 -10.38 -5.64 -10.39
N VAL A 50 -10.05 -4.36 -10.21
CA VAL A 50 -10.06 -3.37 -11.29
C VAL A 50 -9.09 -3.76 -12.39
N LEU A 51 -7.87 -4.19 -12.06
CA LEU A 51 -6.91 -4.67 -13.05
C LEU A 51 -7.47 -5.86 -13.84
N GLN A 52 -8.14 -6.80 -13.18
CA GLN A 52 -8.77 -7.95 -13.83
C GLN A 52 -9.93 -7.53 -14.75
N HIS A 53 -10.75 -6.58 -14.31
CA HIS A 53 -11.86 -6.06 -15.10
C HIS A 53 -11.36 -5.36 -16.38
N GLU A 54 -10.42 -4.42 -16.23
CA GLU A 54 -9.95 -3.57 -17.34
C GLU A 54 -9.11 -4.33 -18.36
N MET A 55 -8.24 -5.25 -17.90
CA MET A 55 -7.32 -5.95 -18.78
C MET A 55 -7.87 -7.30 -19.24
N GLY A 56 -8.84 -7.88 -18.53
CA GLY A 56 -9.44 -9.17 -18.84
C GLY A 56 -8.38 -10.25 -19.05
N ARG A 57 -8.41 -10.89 -20.23
CA ARG A 57 -7.45 -11.94 -20.62
C ARG A 57 -6.02 -11.45 -20.86
N LYS A 58 -5.80 -10.13 -20.99
CA LYS A 58 -4.45 -9.56 -21.14
C LYS A 58 -3.68 -9.53 -19.81
N LEU A 59 -4.39 -9.63 -18.67
CA LEU A 59 -3.76 -9.75 -17.37
C LEU A 59 -3.33 -11.20 -17.14
N THR A 60 -2.08 -11.50 -17.48
CA THR A 60 -1.50 -12.82 -17.29
C THR A 60 -1.30 -13.12 -15.80
N ASP A 61 -1.19 -14.39 -15.43
CA ASP A 61 -0.97 -14.77 -14.03
C ASP A 61 0.36 -14.25 -13.47
N SER A 62 1.39 -14.19 -14.32
CA SER A 62 2.67 -13.56 -13.98
C SER A 62 2.49 -12.07 -13.65
N MET A 63 1.72 -11.33 -14.46
CA MET A 63 1.42 -9.91 -14.18
C MET A 63 0.61 -9.74 -12.89
N LYS A 64 -0.39 -10.60 -12.62
CA LYS A 64 -1.16 -10.59 -11.36
C LYS A 64 -0.25 -10.77 -10.16
N GLU A 65 0.67 -11.73 -10.24
CA GLU A 65 1.61 -12.02 -9.17
C GLU A 65 2.58 -10.86 -8.94
N THR A 66 3.10 -10.25 -10.01
CA THR A 66 3.93 -9.03 -9.90
C THR A 66 3.17 -7.88 -9.23
N TRP A 67 1.93 -7.61 -9.65
CA TRP A 67 1.09 -6.60 -9.00
C TRP A 67 0.84 -6.89 -7.53
N ARG A 68 0.55 -8.16 -7.17
CA ARG A 68 0.39 -8.56 -5.77
C ARG A 68 1.64 -8.28 -4.95
N ARG A 69 2.83 -8.55 -5.49
CA ARG A 69 4.10 -8.31 -4.79
C ARG A 69 4.34 -6.83 -4.53
N VAL A 70 4.15 -5.98 -5.55
CA VAL A 70 4.30 -4.52 -5.41
C VAL A 70 3.29 -3.97 -4.40
N LEU A 71 2.01 -4.32 -4.53
CA LEU A 71 0.97 -3.84 -3.62
C LEU A 71 1.19 -4.34 -2.18
N LYS A 72 1.62 -5.59 -2.00
CA LYS A 72 1.92 -6.15 -0.68
C LYS A 72 3.09 -5.43 -0.03
N PHE A 73 4.15 -5.12 -0.79
CA PHE A 73 5.26 -4.31 -0.29
C PHE A 73 4.75 -2.95 0.19
N MET A 74 3.98 -2.25 -0.66
CA MET A 74 3.50 -0.91 -0.33
C MET A 74 2.64 -0.90 0.92
N ILE A 75 1.72 -1.85 1.01
CA ILE A 75 0.75 -1.94 2.11
C ILE A 75 1.42 -2.40 3.40
N GLY A 76 2.46 -3.24 3.32
CA GLY A 76 3.31 -3.54 4.47
C GLY A 76 3.86 -2.27 5.11
N LYS A 77 4.53 -1.42 4.33
CA LYS A 77 5.12 -0.17 4.85
C LYS A 77 4.07 0.83 5.34
N LEU A 78 2.92 0.93 4.67
CA LEU A 78 1.79 1.75 5.14
C LEU A 78 1.23 1.25 6.48
N LYS A 79 1.06 -0.07 6.65
CA LYS A 79 0.62 -0.68 7.90
C LYS A 79 1.63 -0.45 9.01
N ASP A 80 2.93 -0.64 8.75
CA ASP A 80 4.00 -0.38 9.71
C ASP A 80 3.94 1.07 10.24
N GLY A 81 3.81 2.05 9.34
CA GLY A 81 3.71 3.45 9.71
C GLY A 81 2.42 3.79 10.47
N TYR A 82 1.30 3.20 10.05
CA TYR A 82 0.02 3.38 10.77
C TYR A 82 0.10 2.83 12.20
N GLU A 83 0.62 1.62 12.38
CA GLU A 83 0.77 0.98 13.68
C GLU A 83 1.71 1.75 14.61
N ASP A 84 2.81 2.27 14.07
CA ASP A 84 3.75 3.14 14.79
C ASP A 84 3.06 4.41 15.33
N ALA A 85 2.32 5.11 14.48
CA ALA A 85 1.59 6.32 14.89
C ALA A 85 0.45 6.01 15.88
N MET A 86 -0.22 4.86 15.74
CA MET A 86 -1.24 4.43 16.69
C MET A 86 -0.67 4.14 18.09
N LYS A 87 0.51 3.50 18.18
CA LYS A 87 1.19 3.28 19.48
C LYS A 87 1.48 4.61 20.18
N THR A 88 1.94 5.61 19.43
CA THR A 88 2.24 6.95 19.95
C THR A 88 0.98 7.69 20.42
N LYS A 89 -0.15 7.56 19.69
CA LYS A 89 -1.43 8.14 20.11
C LYS A 89 -2.02 7.51 21.37
N VAL A 90 -1.83 6.21 21.56
CA VAL A 90 -2.38 5.46 22.71
C VAL A 90 -1.53 5.66 23.97
N ASN A 91 -0.23 5.98 23.82
CA ASN A 91 0.68 6.24 24.92
C ASN A 91 1.31 7.65 24.79
N PRO A 92 0.54 8.73 25.02
CA PRO A 92 1.11 10.05 25.15
C PRO A 92 1.91 10.11 26.46
N LEU A 93 3.22 10.38 26.37
CA LEU A 93 4.07 10.66 27.53
C LEU A 93 3.51 11.79 28.39
#